data_AF-X1QIY1-F1
#
_entry.id   AF-X1QIY1-F1
#
_cell.length_a   1.000
_cell.length_b   1.000
_cell.length_c   1.000
_cell.angle_alpha   90.00
_cell.angle_beta   90.00
_cell.angle_gamma   90.00
#
_symmetry.space_group_name_H-M   'P 1'
#
loop_
_entity.id
_entity.type
_entity.pdbx_description
1 polymer ?
#
loop_
_entity_poly.entity_id
_entity_poly.type
_entity_poly.pdbx_seq_one_letter_code
_entity_poly.pdbx_strand_id
1 'polypeptide(L)'
;MKRLFNWQVLLGLSLIVLSALVYFIHYFIFRDAHHIFIYLIGDIAFVFFEVLLVTLVLHQLLHYREKKVMLNKLNMVIGAFFSEVGGELLETFSDFDTKYSEITQKLVIANESFEREFLEIYKSVKNHTYNIDSKRG
;
A
#
# COMPACT_ATOMS: atom_id res chain seq x y z
N MET A 1 -15.38 2.49 23.39
CA MET A 1 -15.62 3.27 22.15
C MET A 1 -16.11 4.70 22.48
N LYS A 2 -15.25 5.59 23.03
CA LYS A 2 -15.67 6.96 23.46
C LYS A 2 -14.58 8.05 23.35
N ARG A 3 -13.53 7.88 22.53
CA ARG A 3 -12.39 8.83 22.53
C ARG A 3 -11.92 9.40 21.18
N LEU A 4 -12.42 8.89 20.04
CA LEU A 4 -12.08 9.45 18.73
C LEU A 4 -13.00 10.63 18.33
N PHE A 5 -14.23 10.67 18.85
CA PHE A 5 -15.24 11.64 18.44
C PHE A 5 -15.08 13.04 19.05
N ASN A 6 -14.26 13.24 20.09
CA ASN A 6 -14.14 14.55 20.74
C ASN A 6 -13.08 15.46 20.12
N TRP A 7 -11.93 14.92 19.66
CA TRP A 7 -10.85 15.79 19.17
C TRP A 7 -11.17 16.38 17.79
N GLN A 8 -11.71 15.58 16.88
CA GLN A 8 -12.08 16.04 15.54
C GLN A 8 -13.22 17.08 15.60
N VAL A 9 -14.20 16.86 16.48
CA VAL A 9 -15.30 17.81 16.71
C VAL A 9 -14.79 19.08 17.39
N LEU A 10 -13.92 18.96 18.40
CA LEU A 10 -13.32 20.13 19.07
C LEU A 10 -12.48 20.96 18.11
N LEU A 11 -11.67 20.30 17.26
CA LEU A 11 -10.88 20.96 16.23
C LEU A 11 -11.78 21.62 15.20
N GLY A 12 -12.81 20.93 14.70
CA GLY A 12 -13.79 21.49 13.77
C GLY A 12 -14.51 22.71 14.37
N LEU A 13 -14.96 22.63 15.62
CA LEU A 13 -15.59 23.74 16.32
C LEU A 13 -14.61 24.91 16.51
N SER A 14 -13.37 24.63 16.90
CA SER A 14 -12.32 25.65 17.03
C SER A 14 -12.06 26.37 15.71
N LEU A 15 -12.02 25.64 14.59
CA LEU A 15 -11.84 26.23 13.27
C LEU A 15 -13.04 27.09 12.86
N ILE A 16 -14.28 26.66 13.15
CA ILE A 16 -15.49 27.46 12.89
C ILE A 16 -15.45 28.77 13.70
N VAL A 17 -15.10 28.69 14.98
CA VAL A 17 -14.98 29.88 15.84
C VAL A 17 -13.88 30.82 15.34
N LEU A 18 -12.72 30.27 14.96
CA LEU A 18 -11.61 31.06 14.43
C LEU A 18 -11.98 31.74 13.10
N SER A 19 -12.66 31.03 12.20
CA SER A 19 -13.19 31.59 10.95
C SER A 19 -14.16 32.74 11.23
N ALA A 20 -15.11 32.56 12.14
CA ALA A 20 -16.06 33.60 12.54
C ALA A 20 -15.36 34.84 13.13
N LEU A 21 -14.34 34.65 13.98
CA LEU A 21 -13.53 35.75 14.52
C LEU A 21 -12.79 36.52 13.43
N VAL A 22 -12.19 35.83 12.45
CA VAL A 22 -11.47 36.46 11.34
C VAL A 22 -12.44 37.29 10.48
N TYR A 23 -13.62 36.76 10.14
CA TYR A 23 -14.64 37.53 9.41
C TYR A 23 -15.15 38.73 10.21
N PHE A 24 -15.28 38.60 11.53
CA PHE A 24 -15.68 39.72 12.40
C PHE A 24 -14.64 40.84 12.44
N ILE A 25 -13.34 40.50 12.53
CA ILE A 25 -12.25 41.47 12.44
C ILE A 25 -12.23 42.15 11.07
N HIS A 26 -12.39 41.37 9.98
CA HIS A 26 -12.45 41.92 8.63
C HIS A 26 -13.61 42.91 8.47
N TYR A 27 -14.78 42.61 9.03
CA TYR A 27 -15.91 43.52 9.06
C TYR A 27 -15.60 44.82 9.81
N PHE A 28 -14.92 44.74 10.96
CA PHE A 28 -14.56 45.93 11.75
C PHE A 28 -13.57 46.86 11.03
N ILE A 29 -12.64 46.29 10.26
CA ILE A 29 -11.61 47.05 9.52
C ILE A 29 -12.21 47.74 8.29
N PHE A 30 -12.98 47.02 7.46
CA PHE A 30 -13.47 47.55 6.19
C PHE A 30 -14.82 48.27 6.31
N ARG A 31 -15.59 48.04 7.39
CA ARG A 31 -16.94 48.60 7.65
C ARG A 31 -17.92 48.50 6.47
N ASP A 32 -17.63 47.64 5.50
CA ASP A 32 -18.45 47.41 4.31
C ASP A 32 -18.73 45.91 4.15
N ALA A 33 -20.01 45.56 4.29
CA ALA A 33 -20.50 44.21 4.15
C ALA A 33 -20.48 43.72 2.68
N HIS A 34 -20.56 44.62 1.70
CA HIS A 34 -20.64 44.24 0.29
C HIS A 34 -19.34 43.59 -0.20
N HIS A 35 -18.19 44.15 0.20
CA HIS A 35 -16.90 43.58 -0.13
C HIS A 35 -16.75 42.15 0.41
N ILE A 36 -17.20 41.90 1.65
CA ILE A 36 -17.17 40.56 2.26
C ILE A 36 -18.08 39.59 1.49
N PHE A 37 -19.28 40.03 1.09
CA PHE A 37 -20.22 39.18 0.36
C PHE A 37 -19.71 38.73 -1.01
N ILE A 38 -19.02 39.61 -1.74
CA ILE A 38 -18.47 39.27 -3.07
C ILE A 38 -17.36 38.21 -2.94
N TYR A 39 -16.47 38.34 -1.95
CA TYR A 39 -15.43 37.34 -1.70
C TYR A 39 -16.02 36.01 -1.18
N LEU A 40 -17.03 36.07 -0.30
CA LEU A 40 -17.73 34.86 0.18
C LEU A 40 -18.35 34.06 -0.96
N ILE A 41 -18.98 34.73 -1.94
CA ILE A 41 -19.56 34.07 -3.11
C ILE A 41 -18.46 33.40 -3.95
N GLY A 42 -17.31 34.06 -4.10
CA GLY A 42 -16.13 33.50 -4.75
C GLY A 42 -15.62 32.23 -4.05
N ASP A 43 -15.48 32.28 -2.72
CA ASP A 43 -15.05 31.14 -1.91
C ASP A 43 -16.02 29.97 -2.07
N ILE A 44 -17.33 30.21 -1.95
CA ILE A 44 -18.37 29.18 -2.12
C ILE A 44 -18.32 28.55 -3.52
N ALA A 45 -18.11 29.36 -4.56
CA ALA A 45 -17.97 28.85 -5.93
C ALA A 45 -16.70 28.00 -6.10
N PHE A 46 -15.62 28.33 -5.39
CA PHE A 46 -14.36 27.58 -5.44
C PHE A 46 -14.40 26.25 -4.68
N VAL A 47 -15.25 26.09 -3.66
CA VAL A 47 -15.40 24.84 -2.88
C VAL A 47 -15.63 23.62 -3.78
N PHE A 48 -16.37 23.76 -4.88
CA PHE A 48 -16.61 22.65 -5.81
C PHE A 48 -15.31 22.11 -6.42
N PHE A 49 -14.38 23.00 -6.80
CA PHE A 49 -13.06 22.62 -7.30
C PHE A 49 -12.17 22.07 -6.19
N GLU A 50 -12.21 22.67 -5.00
CA GLU A 50 -11.43 22.21 -3.85
C GLU A 50 -11.80 20.78 -3.45
N VAL A 51 -13.10 20.49 -3.30
CA VAL A 51 -13.58 19.14 -2.96
C VAL A 51 -13.21 18.16 -4.05
N LEU A 52 -13.38 18.50 -5.33
CA LEU A 52 -12.95 17.65 -6.45
C LEU A 52 -11.45 17.33 -6.37
N LEU A 53 -10.60 18.34 -6.17
CA LEU A 53 -9.15 18.16 -6.12
C LEU A 53 -8.75 17.30 -4.92
N VAL A 54 -9.20 17.66 -3.72
CA VAL A 54 -8.86 16.95 -2.48
C VAL A 54 -9.36 15.52 -2.52
N THR A 55 -10.58 15.28 -3.00
CA THR A 55 -11.13 13.93 -3.12
C THR A 55 -10.36 13.07 -4.11
N LEU A 56 -10.03 13.58 -5.30
CA LEU A 56 -9.24 12.83 -6.29
C LEU A 56 -7.85 12.46 -5.74
N VAL A 57 -7.16 13.41 -5.10
CA VAL A 57 -5.83 13.18 -4.51
C VAL A 57 -5.91 12.17 -3.36
N LEU A 58 -6.85 12.35 -2.43
CA LEU A 58 -7.01 11.45 -1.29
C LEU A 58 -7.46 10.05 -1.73
N HIS A 59 -8.38 9.96 -2.69
CA HIS A 59 -8.85 8.68 -3.22
C HIS A 59 -7.71 7.90 -3.87
N GLN A 60 -6.90 8.56 -4.70
CA GLN A 60 -5.72 7.93 -5.32
C GLN A 60 -4.72 7.46 -4.26
N LEU A 61 -4.48 8.26 -3.23
CA LEU A 61 -3.59 7.90 -2.11
C LEU A 61 -4.12 6.69 -1.34
N LEU A 62 -5.41 6.67 -1.00
CA LEU A 62 -6.04 5.55 -0.31
C LEU A 62 -5.96 4.28 -1.15
N HIS A 63 -6.31 4.34 -2.43
CA HIS A 63 -6.23 3.21 -3.35
C HIS A 63 -4.80 2.66 -3.46
N TYR A 64 -3.78 3.53 -3.54
CA TYR A 64 -2.38 3.09 -3.51
C TYR A 64 -2.02 2.35 -2.22
N ARG A 65 -2.46 2.85 -1.06
CA ARG A 65 -2.20 2.19 0.23
C ARG A 65 -2.92 0.85 0.34
N GLU A 66 -4.17 0.76 -0.11
CA GLU A 66 -4.94 -0.49 -0.13
C GLU A 66 -4.27 -1.54 -1.01
N LYS A 67 -3.84 -1.19 -2.22
CA LYS A 67 -3.11 -2.10 -3.10
C LYS A 67 -1.82 -2.60 -2.45
N LYS A 68 -1.06 -1.72 -1.78
CA LYS A 68 0.16 -2.11 -1.06
C LYS A 68 -0.15 -3.09 0.09
N VAL A 69 -1.20 -2.85 0.86
CA VAL A 69 -1.63 -3.74 1.95
C VAL A 69 -2.07 -5.10 1.39
N MET A 70 -2.83 -5.11 0.29
CA MET A 70 -3.23 -6.35 -0.38
C MET A 70 -2.03 -7.17 -0.84
N LEU A 71 -1.03 -6.55 -1.50
CA LEU A 71 0.19 -7.24 -1.93
C LEU A 71 0.96 -7.82 -0.74
N ASN A 72 1.07 -7.08 0.37
CA ASN A 72 1.71 -7.59 1.58
C ASN A 72 0.96 -8.80 2.17
N LYS A 73 -0.38 -8.78 2.15
CA LYS A 73 -1.20 -9.91 2.59
C LYS A 73 -1.01 -11.13 1.68
N LEU A 74 -0.95 -10.94 0.36
CA LEU A 74 -0.66 -12.01 -0.58
C LEU A 74 0.72 -12.63 -0.29
N ASN A 75 1.74 -11.82 -0.06
CA ASN A 75 3.07 -12.31 0.31
C ASN A 75 3.04 -13.09 1.63
N MET A 76 2.23 -12.69 2.60
CA MET A 76 2.02 -13.44 3.85
C MET A 76 1.38 -14.81 3.58
N VAL A 77 0.35 -14.87 2.71
CA VAL A 77 -0.30 -16.13 2.34
C VAL A 77 0.65 -17.05 1.57
N ILE A 78 1.44 -16.52 0.64
CA ILE A 78 2.48 -17.27 -0.07
C ILE A 78 3.52 -17.83 0.93
N GLY A 79 3.95 -16.99 1.88
CA GLY A 79 4.85 -17.42 2.95
C GLY A 79 4.28 -18.55 3.77
N ALA A 80 3.05 -18.40 4.28
CA ALA A 80 2.37 -19.44 5.04
C ALA A 80 2.19 -20.74 4.22
N PHE A 81 1.82 -20.63 2.94
CA PHE A 81 1.71 -21.79 2.06
C PHE A 81 3.03 -22.57 1.98
N PHE A 82 4.15 -21.90 1.69
CA PHE A 82 5.44 -22.58 1.57
C PHE A 82 6.04 -23.04 2.91
N SER A 83 5.69 -22.40 4.02
CA SER A 83 6.08 -22.84 5.36
C SER A 83 5.32 -24.06 5.84
N GLU A 84 4.06 -24.24 5.45
CA GLU A 84 3.21 -25.34 5.94
C GLU A 84 3.15 -26.54 4.99
N VAL A 85 3.01 -26.31 3.68
CA VAL A 85 2.71 -27.40 2.71
C VAL A 85 3.60 -27.33 1.48
N GLY A 86 3.88 -26.12 0.99
CA GLY A 86 4.60 -25.93 -0.27
C GLY A 86 6.04 -26.46 -0.24
N GLY A 87 6.72 -26.39 0.92
CA GLY A 87 8.06 -26.98 1.08
C GLY A 87 8.05 -28.50 0.89
N GLU A 88 7.18 -29.21 1.61
CA GLU A 88 7.03 -30.67 1.52
C GLU A 88 6.57 -31.12 0.13
N LEU A 89 5.67 -30.35 -0.51
CA LEU A 89 5.27 -30.60 -1.89
C LEU A 89 6.44 -30.43 -2.87
N LEU A 90 7.28 -29.41 -2.68
CA LEU A 90 8.46 -29.19 -3.52
C LEU A 90 9.49 -30.31 -3.34
N GLU A 91 9.68 -30.81 -2.12
CA GLU A 91 10.54 -31.96 -1.84
C GLU A 91 10.00 -33.22 -2.53
N THR A 92 8.72 -33.52 -2.33
CA THR A 92 8.04 -34.66 -2.97
C THR A 92 8.12 -34.60 -4.49
N PHE A 93 7.90 -33.42 -5.09
CA PHE A 93 8.03 -33.25 -6.54
C PHE A 93 9.47 -33.34 -7.05
N SER A 94 10.44 -32.94 -6.22
CA SER A 94 11.86 -33.05 -6.57
C SER A 94 12.30 -34.51 -6.63
N ASP A 95 11.77 -35.39 -5.78
CA ASP A 95 12.14 -36.81 -5.78
C ASP A 95 11.81 -37.54 -7.10
N PHE A 96 10.76 -37.08 -7.80
CA PHE A 96 10.42 -37.61 -9.13
C PHE A 96 11.40 -37.19 -10.23
N ASP A 97 12.19 -36.13 -10.04
CA ASP A 97 13.20 -35.71 -11.01
C ASP A 97 14.52 -36.45 -10.76
N THR A 98 14.93 -37.29 -11.71
CA THR A 98 16.22 -38.01 -11.62
C THR A 98 17.44 -37.10 -11.51
N LYS A 99 17.33 -35.82 -11.89
CA LYS A 99 18.40 -34.83 -11.83
C LYS A 99 18.23 -33.78 -10.73
N TYR A 100 17.35 -34.00 -9.74
CA TYR A 100 17.02 -32.99 -8.73
C TYR A 100 18.25 -32.46 -7.97
N SER A 101 19.20 -33.36 -7.63
CA SER A 101 20.41 -33.03 -6.87
C SER A 101 21.30 -31.95 -7.51
N GLU A 102 21.27 -31.82 -8.85
CA GLU A 102 22.03 -30.79 -9.59
C GLU A 102 21.48 -29.37 -9.35
N ILE A 103 20.18 -29.24 -9.05
CA ILE A 103 19.56 -27.96 -8.69
C ILE A 103 19.64 -27.73 -7.19
N THR A 104 19.34 -28.73 -6.35
CA THR A 104 19.21 -28.53 -4.90
C THR A 104 20.51 -28.03 -4.27
N GLN A 105 21.67 -28.46 -4.77
CA GLN A 105 22.96 -27.95 -4.33
C GLN A 105 23.21 -26.49 -4.69
N LYS A 106 22.61 -25.99 -5.78
CA LYS A 106 22.73 -24.60 -6.24
C LYS A 106 21.73 -23.65 -5.55
N LEU A 107 20.74 -24.19 -4.86
CA LEU A 107 19.69 -23.43 -4.15
C LEU A 107 20.10 -22.99 -2.75
N VAL A 108 21.23 -23.47 -2.22
CA VAL A 108 21.73 -23.09 -0.89
C VAL A 108 22.38 -21.71 -0.96
N ILE A 109 21.60 -20.68 -0.66
CA ILE A 109 22.09 -19.29 -0.55
C ILE A 109 22.93 -19.17 0.72
N ALA A 110 24.23 -18.95 0.57
CA ALA A 110 25.17 -18.95 1.70
C ALA A 110 25.65 -17.55 2.12
N ASN A 111 25.35 -16.48 1.38
CA ASN A 111 26.01 -15.17 1.57
C ASN A 111 25.09 -13.94 1.48
N GLU A 112 25.65 -12.80 1.94
CA GLU A 112 24.98 -11.49 2.11
C GLU A 112 24.52 -10.81 0.80
N SER A 113 24.90 -11.30 -0.39
CA SER A 113 24.62 -10.66 -1.69
C SER A 113 23.44 -11.32 -2.44
N PHE A 114 22.27 -11.30 -1.83
CA PHE A 114 21.04 -11.96 -2.31
C PHE A 114 20.68 -11.69 -3.79
N GLU A 115 20.81 -10.46 -4.30
CA GLU A 115 20.31 -10.13 -5.65
C GLU A 115 21.08 -10.81 -6.79
N ARG A 116 22.40 -10.89 -6.69
CA ARG A 116 23.23 -11.54 -7.73
C ARG A 116 23.05 -13.06 -7.72
N GLU A 117 23.04 -13.64 -6.52
CA GLU A 117 22.86 -15.07 -6.30
C GLU A 117 21.46 -15.53 -6.74
N PHE A 118 20.42 -14.73 -6.47
CA PHE A 118 19.06 -14.99 -6.95
C PHE A 118 18.97 -15.03 -8.48
N LEU A 119 19.63 -14.12 -9.20
CA LEU A 119 19.66 -14.11 -10.66
C LEU A 119 20.34 -15.36 -11.24
N GLU A 120 21.41 -15.83 -10.60
CA GLU A 120 22.12 -17.05 -11.00
C GLU A 120 21.30 -18.32 -10.73
N ILE A 121 20.65 -18.39 -9.57
CA ILE A 121 19.70 -19.44 -9.23
C ILE A 121 18.54 -19.47 -10.22
N TYR A 122 17.92 -18.30 -10.49
CA TYR A 122 16.82 -18.19 -11.44
C TYR A 122 17.21 -18.69 -12.83
N LYS A 123 18.40 -18.31 -13.34
CA LYS A 123 18.92 -18.84 -14.61
C LYS A 123 19.14 -20.35 -14.57
N SER A 124 19.68 -20.86 -13.46
CA SER A 124 19.95 -22.29 -13.28
C SER A 124 18.67 -23.12 -13.26
N VAL A 125 17.64 -22.66 -12.52
CA VAL A 125 16.32 -23.29 -12.48
C VAL A 125 15.63 -23.21 -13.85
N LYS A 126 15.68 -22.06 -14.52
CA LYS A 126 15.04 -21.86 -15.84
C LYS A 126 15.64 -22.75 -16.93
N ASN A 127 16.95 -22.97 -16.88
CA ASN A 127 17.67 -23.78 -17.87
C ASN A 127 17.81 -25.26 -17.46
N HIS A 128 17.19 -25.66 -16.35
CA HIS A 128 17.26 -27.03 -15.89
C HIS A 128 16.57 -27.99 -16.87
N THR A 129 17.23 -29.10 -17.14
CA THR A 129 16.66 -30.19 -17.94
C THR A 129 16.09 -31.24 -17.00
N TYR A 130 14.78 -31.20 -16.78
CA TYR A 130 14.09 -32.15 -15.92
C TYR A 130 13.97 -33.52 -16.60
N ASN A 131 14.05 -34.59 -15.81
CA ASN A 131 13.73 -35.94 -16.28
C ASN A 131 12.89 -36.66 -15.22
N ILE A 132 11.58 -36.65 -15.44
CA ILE A 132 10.57 -37.14 -14.50
C ILE A 132 10.46 -38.66 -14.63
N ASP A 133 10.67 -39.37 -13.52
CA ASP A 133 10.44 -40.80 -13.39
C ASP A 133 9.31 -41.04 -12.39
N SER A 134 8.15 -41.46 -12.88
CA SER A 134 6.96 -41.72 -12.05
C SER A 134 7.10 -42.90 -11.10
N LYS A 135 8.21 -43.65 -11.17
CA LYS A 135 8.51 -44.76 -10.25
C LYS A 135 9.34 -44.34 -9.04
N ARG A 136 9.74 -43.07 -8.92
CA ARG A 136 10.71 -42.56 -7.93
C ARG A 136 10.11 -41.80 -6.74
N GLY A 137 8.79 -41.78 -6.56
CA GLY A 137 8.13 -41.20 -5.38
C GLY A 137 7.22 -42.19 -4.66
#